data_AF-A0A846ATJ1-F1
#
_entry.id   AF-A0A846ATJ1-F1
#
_cell.length_a   1.000
_cell.length_b   1.000
_cell.length_c   1.000
_cell.angle_alpha   90.00
_cell.angle_beta   90.00
_cell.angle_gamma   90.00
#
_symmetry.space_group_name_H-M   'P 1'
#
loop_
_entity.id
_entity.type
_entity.pdbx_description
1 polymer ?
#
loop_
_entity_poly.entity_id
_entity_poly.type
_entity_poly.pdbx_seq_one_letter_code
_entity_poly.pdbx_strand_id
1 'polypeptide(L)'
;MVVEDWYPVCFVSHNQGGEQEVTYLRFGNSDGIETFVIHRSFHGIRESYNEIIEEFRHFHNLYHDVEKNQLLKFDERGDEKVVVKF
;
A
#
# COMPACT_ATOMS: atom_id res chain seq x y z
N MET A 1 22.34 -7.14 10.82
CA MET A 1 20.93 -7.60 10.93
C MET A 1 20.10 -6.46 10.36
N VAL A 2 19.54 -6.64 9.17
CA VAL A 2 18.70 -5.60 8.55
C VAL A 2 17.34 -5.72 9.23
N VAL A 3 16.94 -4.70 9.99
CA VAL A 3 15.58 -4.58 10.49
C VAL A 3 14.82 -3.87 9.39
N GLU A 4 14.08 -4.62 8.58
CA GLU A 4 13.23 -4.06 7.54
C GLU A 4 11.95 -3.52 8.20
N ASP A 5 11.96 -2.22 8.48
CA ASP A 5 10.70 -1.52 8.71
C ASP A 5 10.01 -1.36 7.35
N TRP A 6 8.94 -2.12 7.12
CA TRP A 6 8.16 -2.08 5.87
C TRP A 6 7.45 -0.73 5.73
N TYR A 7 8.11 0.22 5.06
CA TYR A 7 7.49 1.44 4.57
C TYR A 7 7.28 1.31 3.07
N PRO A 8 6.07 1.58 2.55
CA PRO A 8 5.74 1.34 1.15
C PRO A 8 6.56 2.15 0.14
N VAL A 9 7.31 3.16 0.59
CA VAL A 9 8.11 4.04 -0.29
C VAL A 9 9.55 4.23 0.22
N CYS A 10 9.93 3.54 1.30
CA CYS A 10 11.18 3.81 2.00
C CYS A 10 11.83 2.51 2.46
N PHE A 11 13.11 2.37 2.12
CA PHE A 11 13.96 1.29 2.60
C PHE A 11 15.04 1.88 3.51
N VAL A 12 15.21 1.30 4.70
CA VAL A 12 16.26 1.70 5.65
C VAL A 12 17.31 0.60 5.69
N SER A 13 18.55 0.93 5.35
CA SER A 13 19.68 0.01 5.45
C SER A 13 20.63 0.44 6.56
N HIS A 14 21.31 -0.53 7.17
CA HIS A 14 22.30 -0.28 8.22
C HIS A 14 23.69 -0.70 7.72
N ASN A 15 24.64 0.23 7.71
CA ASN A 15 26.03 -0.08 7.38
C ASN A 15 26.76 -0.72 8.59
N GLN A 16 27.97 -1.28 8.36
CA GLN A 16 28.75 -1.92 9.44
C GLN A 16 29.17 -0.94 10.55
N GLY A 17 29.11 0.37 10.31
CA GLY A 17 29.35 1.43 11.29
C GLY A 17 28.13 1.81 12.13
N GLY A 18 26.96 1.24 11.84
CA GLY A 18 25.70 1.54 12.53
C GLY A 18 24.97 2.79 12.03
N GLU A 19 25.47 3.43 10.97
CA GLU A 19 24.76 4.54 10.33
C GLU A 19 23.60 3.99 9.50
N GLN A 20 22.48 4.72 9.55
CA GLN A 20 21.28 4.44 8.76
C GLN A 20 21.34 5.21 7.44
N GLU A 21 21.15 4.49 6.34
CA GLU A 21 20.93 5.09 5.03
C GLU A 21 19.46 4.91 4.65
N VAL A 22 18.79 6.02 4.35
CA VAL A 22 17.38 6.06 3.97
C VAL A 22 17.29 6.27 2.46
N THR A 23 16.72 5.30 1.76
CA THR A 23 16.52 5.38 0.31
C THR A 23 15.03 5.43 -0.02
N TYR A 24 14.65 6.48 -0.74
CA TYR A 24 13.30 6.60 -1.29
C TYR A 24 13.19 5.72 -2.54
N LEU A 25 12.32 4.71 -2.46
CA LEU A 25 12.05 3.78 -3.55
C LEU A 25 10.57 3.81 -3.84
N ARG A 26 10.19 4.02 -5.10
CA ARG A 26 8.77 4.14 -5.50
C ARG A 26 7.91 2.97 -5.01
N PHE A 27 8.49 1.76 -4.97
CA PHE A 27 7.82 0.52 -4.57
C PHE A 27 8.28 -0.02 -3.21
N GLY A 28 9.12 0.73 -2.48
CA GLY A 28 9.69 0.29 -1.21
C GLY A 28 10.70 -0.87 -1.32
N ASN A 29 11.04 -1.31 -2.54
CA ASN A 29 11.97 -2.40 -2.81
C ASN A 29 12.95 -2.07 -3.93
N SER A 30 14.01 -2.87 -4.03
CA SER A 30 15.06 -2.77 -5.05
C SER A 30 15.01 -3.89 -6.09
N ASP A 31 14.10 -4.85 -5.95
CA ASP A 31 13.85 -5.91 -6.92
C ASP A 31 13.04 -5.44 -8.14
N GLY A 32 12.51 -4.21 -8.09
CA GLY A 32 11.76 -3.58 -9.17
C GLY A 32 10.34 -4.10 -9.30
N ILE A 33 9.83 -4.81 -8.29
CA ILE A 33 8.47 -5.36 -8.30
C ILE A 33 7.52 -4.33 -7.71
N GLU A 34 6.67 -3.76 -8.56
CA GLU A 34 5.57 -2.91 -8.09
C GLU A 34 4.53 -3.75 -7.34
N THR A 35 4.39 -3.49 -6.04
CA THR A 35 3.48 -4.28 -5.19
C THR A 35 2.05 -3.77 -5.36
N PHE A 36 1.14 -4.65 -5.80
CA PHE A 36 -0.25 -4.27 -6.06
C PHE A 36 -1.08 -4.03 -4.78
N VAL A 37 -0.71 -4.70 -3.67
CA VAL A 37 -1.32 -4.57 -2.35
C VAL A 37 -0.28 -4.00 -1.39
N ILE A 38 -0.54 -2.81 -0.88
CA ILE A 38 0.31 -2.09 0.07
C ILE A 38 -0.16 -2.37 1.50
N HIS A 39 0.71 -2.89 2.35
CA HIS A 39 0.45 -2.96 3.79
C HIS A 39 0.89 -1.67 4.47
N ARG A 40 -0.03 -0.98 5.16
CA ARG A 40 0.26 0.24 5.91
C ARG A 40 0.29 -0.04 7.40
N SER A 41 1.40 0.31 8.03
CA SER A 41 1.60 0.25 9.47
C SER A 41 1.81 1.65 10.05
N PHE A 42 1.30 1.87 11.26
CA PHE A 42 1.38 3.14 11.98
C PHE A 42 1.98 2.96 13.38
N HIS A 43 2.88 1.99 13.53
CA HIS A 43 3.59 1.69 14.78
C HIS A 43 2.66 1.50 15.98
N GLY A 44 1.47 0.94 15.74
CA GLY A 44 0.45 0.69 16.77
C GLY A 44 -0.36 1.91 17.21
N ILE A 45 -0.10 3.12 16.69
CA ILE A 45 -0.90 4.32 16.99
C ILE A 45 -2.28 4.26 16.32
N ARG A 46 -2.33 3.60 15.16
CA ARG A 46 -3.56 3.26 14.42
C ARG A 46 -3.48 1.81 13.97
N GLU A 47 -4.64 1.22 13.73
CA GLU A 47 -4.73 -0.11 13.13
C GLU A 47 -4.04 -0.11 11.76
N SER A 48 -3.24 -1.15 11.51
CA SER A 48 -2.68 -1.38 10.19
C SER A 48 -3.75 -1.89 9.24
N TYR A 49 -3.59 -1.59 7.96
CA TYR A 49 -4.54 -2.04 6.93
C TYR A 49 -3.84 -2.26 5.60
N ASN A 50 -4.49 -3.05 4.73
CA ASN A 50 -4.06 -3.24 3.36
C ASN A 50 -4.76 -2.23 2.46
N GLU A 51 -4.05 -1.74 1.46
CA GLU A 51 -4.51 -0.77 0.48
C GLU A 51 -4.14 -1.28 -0.92
N ILE A 52 -5.00 -1.07 -1.92
CA ILE A 52 -4.65 -1.34 -3.32
C ILE A 52 -3.95 -0.12 -3.90
N ILE A 53 -2.93 -0.28 -4.76
CA ILE A 53 -2.21 0.87 -5.37
C ILE A 53 -3.16 1.95 -5.92
N GLU A 54 -2.77 3.19 -5.71
CA GLU A 54 -3.60 4.35 -6.04
C GLU A 54 -3.91 4.42 -7.54
N GLU A 55 -2.92 4.13 -8.39
CA GLU A 55 -3.05 4.08 -9.83
C GLU A 55 -4.17 3.14 -10.28
N PHE A 56 -4.31 1.96 -9.66
CA PHE A 56 -5.38 1.02 -10.00
C PHE A 56 -6.76 1.54 -9.57
N ARG A 57 -6.87 2.13 -8.37
CA ARG A 57 -8.12 2.72 -7.89
C ARG A 57 -8.58 3.84 -8.81
N HIS A 58 -7.67 4.72 -9.20
CA HIS A 58 -7.97 5.86 -10.06
C HIS A 58 -8.25 5.45 -11.50
N PHE A 59 -7.45 4.54 -12.06
CA PHE A 59 -7.65 4.03 -13.41
C PHE A 59 -9.02 3.38 -13.60
N HIS A 60 -9.51 2.66 -12.59
CA HIS A 60 -10.83 2.04 -12.62
C HIS A 60 -11.96 2.89 -12.01
N ASN A 61 -11.64 4.09 -11.51
CA ASN A 61 -12.55 4.99 -10.80
C ASN A 61 -13.32 4.25 -9.67
N LEU A 62 -12.60 3.54 -8.82
CA LEU A 62 -13.18 2.75 -7.73
C LEU A 62 -13.57 3.65 -6.56
N TYR A 63 -14.79 3.48 -6.06
CA TYR A 63 -15.25 4.11 -4.83
C TYR A 63 -14.83 3.28 -3.62
N HIS A 64 -14.35 3.94 -2.57
CA HIS A 64 -14.01 3.28 -1.31
C HIS A 64 -15.19 3.35 -0.34
N ASP A 65 -15.86 2.21 -0.15
CA ASP A 65 -16.85 2.01 0.90
C ASP A 65 -16.11 1.71 2.21
N VAL A 66 -15.88 2.76 2.98
CA VAL A 66 -15.11 2.72 4.24
C VAL A 66 -15.86 1.92 5.33
N GLU A 67 -17.19 1.93 5.32
CA GLU A 67 -17.99 1.23 6.33
C GLU A 67 -17.88 -0.29 6.19
N LYS A 68 -17.89 -0.79 4.95
CA LYS A 68 -17.77 -2.23 4.64
C LYS A 68 -16.35 -2.65 4.29
N ASN A 69 -15.40 -1.71 4.27
CA ASN A 69 -14.00 -1.90 3.91
C ASN A 69 -13.83 -2.63 2.57
N GLN A 70 -14.35 -2.03 1.50
CA GLN A 70 -14.33 -2.61 0.15
C GLN A 70 -14.23 -1.53 -0.95
N LEU A 71 -13.74 -1.93 -2.13
CA LEU A 71 -13.71 -1.07 -3.31
C LEU A 71 -14.83 -1.48 -4.28
N LEU A 72 -15.64 -0.50 -4.65
CA LEU A 72 -16.82 -0.67 -5.52
C LEU A 72 -16.57 -0.04 -6.89
N LYS A 73 -17.18 -0.64 -7.91
CA LYS A 73 -17.36 -0.05 -9.24
C LYS A 73 -18.84 -0.06 -9.59
N PHE A 74 -19.30 0.99 -10.26
CA PHE A 74 -20.67 1.07 -10.75
C PHE A 74 -20.71 0.71 -12.24
N ASP A 75 -21.70 -0.05 -12.65
CA ASP A 75 -21.94 -0.32 -14.06
C ASP A 75 -22.75 0.79 -14.73
N GLU A 76 -23.04 0.62 -16.03
CA GLU A 76 -23.79 1.60 -16.83
C GLU A 76 -25.23 1.83 -16.35
N ARG A 77 -25.77 0.96 -15.49
CA ARG A 77 -27.09 1.09 -14.87
C ARG A 77 -27.02 1.71 -13.48
N GLY A 78 -25.82 1.93 -12.96
CA GLY A 78 -25.57 2.41 -11.60
C GLY A 78 -25.56 1.30 -10.56
N ASP A 79 -25.58 0.02 -10.97
CA ASP A 79 -25.56 -1.11 -10.04
C ASP A 79 -24.14 -1.28 -9.45
N GLU A 80 -24.08 -1.57 -8.15
CA GLU A 80 -22.82 -1.77 -7.41
C GLU A 80 -22.19 -3.12 -7.73
N LYS A 81 -20.88 -3.10 -8.01
CA LYS A 81 -20.04 -4.30 -8.12
C LYS A 81 -18.84 -4.19 -7.19
N VAL A 82 -18.70 -5.17 -6.29
CA VAL A 82 -17.50 -5.32 -5.45
C VAL A 82 -16.32 -5.75 -6.31
N VAL A 83 -15.24 -4.98 -6.27
CA VAL A 83 -13.98 -5.27 -7.00
C VAL A 83 -12.93 -5.83 -6.05
N VAL A 84 -12.83 -5.28 -4.84
CA VAL A 84 -11.89 -5.72 -3.81
C VAL A 84 -12.57 -5.74 -2.46
N LYS A 85 -12.26 -6.74 -1.64
CA LYS A 85 -12.66 -6.86 -0.24
C LYS A 85 -11.40 -7.09 0.60
N PHE A 86 -11.24 -6.32 1.67
CA PHE A 86 -10.07 -6.38 2.55
C PHE A 86 -10.31 -7.30 3.76
#